data_AF-A0A950YAI9-F1
#
_entry.id   AF-A0A950YAI9-F1
#
_cell.length_a   1.000
_cell.length_b   1.000
_cell.length_c   1.000
_cell.angle_alpha   90.00
_cell.angle_beta   90.00
_cell.angle_gamma   90.00
#
_symmetry.space_group_name_H-M   'P 1'
#
loop_
_entity.id
_entity.type
_entity.pdbx_description
1 polymer ?
#
loop_
_entity_poly.entity_id
_entity_poly.type
_entity_poly.pdbx_seq_one_letter_code
_entity_poly.pdbx_strand_id
1 'polypeptide(L)' 'MSSPLTSGAVENWGDPGPGRWITVYANAGHAWMEVAGWRFDTVALAEGGTRWSQGGGEISGFVARHPPGL' A
#
# COMPACT_ATOMS: atom_id res chain seq x y z
N MET A 1 8.05 -16.43 3.99
CA MET A 1 6.81 -16.58 3.18
C MET A 1 7.14 -17.40 1.96
N SER A 2 6.28 -18.35 1.57
CA SER A 2 6.46 -19.20 0.38
C SER A 2 5.59 -18.77 -0.81
N SER A 3 4.66 -17.83 -0.61
CA SER A 3 3.79 -17.28 -1.67
C SER A 3 3.45 -15.80 -1.40
N PRO A 4 2.98 -15.05 -2.42
CA PRO A 4 2.40 -13.72 -2.23
C PRO A 4 1.19 -13.74 -1.30
N LEU A 5 0.93 -12.60 -0.63
CA LEU A 5 -0.29 -12.38 0.15
C LEU A 5 -1.43 -11.85 -0.74
N THR A 6 -2.66 -12.18 -0.37
CA THR A 6 -3.86 -11.47 -0.83
C THR A 6 -3.96 -10.10 -0.14
N SER A 7 -4.68 -9.14 -0.72
CA SER A 7 -4.85 -7.82 -0.12
C SER A 7 -5.45 -7.88 1.30
N GLY A 8 -6.44 -8.74 1.53
CA GLY A 8 -7.00 -8.95 2.86
C GLY A 8 -6.00 -9.54 3.88
N ALA A 9 -5.04 -10.35 3.43
CA ALA A 9 -3.98 -10.84 4.30
C ALA A 9 -2.93 -9.75 4.60
N VAL A 10 -2.74 -8.78 3.69
CA VAL A 10 -1.84 -7.63 3.92
C VAL A 10 -2.36 -6.74 5.04
N GLU A 11 -3.68 -6.67 5.30
CA GLU A 11 -4.26 -5.95 6.45
C GLU A 11 -3.65 -6.36 7.80
N ASN A 12 -3.11 -7.59 7.88
CA ASN A 12 -2.51 -8.15 9.08
C ASN A 12 -0.98 -8.30 8.99
N TRP A 13 -0.35 -7.88 7.89
CA TRP A 13 1.10 -7.97 7.69
C TRP A 13 1.85 -6.79 8.32
N GLY A 14 3.07 -7.02 8.78
CA GLY A 14 3.94 -5.95 9.31
C GLY A 14 3.41 -5.31 10.60
N ASP A 15 3.93 -4.13 10.91
CA ASP A 15 3.53 -3.35 12.08
C ASP A 15 2.33 -2.44 11.76
N PRO A 16 1.42 -2.21 12.74
CA PRO A 16 0.23 -1.39 12.53
C PRO A 16 0.56 0.09 12.33
N GLY A 17 -0.19 0.75 11.44
CA GLY A 17 -0.11 2.19 11.22
C GLY A 17 0.86 2.61 10.11
N PRO A 18 0.94 3.91 9.82
CA PRO A 18 1.83 4.45 8.81
C PRO A 18 3.31 4.32 9.22
N GLY A 19 4.16 3.99 8.24
CA GLY A 19 5.61 3.95 8.40
C GLY A 19 6.27 5.28 8.05
N ARG A 20 7.57 5.41 8.36
CA ARG A 20 8.32 6.65 8.08
C ARG A 20 8.52 6.91 6.59
N TRP A 21 8.88 5.86 5.85
CA TRP A 21 9.21 5.94 4.43
C TRP A 21 8.26 5.13 3.57
N ILE A 22 7.71 4.04 4.11
CA ILE A 22 6.84 3.12 3.39
C ILE A 22 5.59 2.90 4.23
N THR A 23 4.43 3.16 3.64
CA THR A 23 3.14 2.76 4.19
C THR A 23 2.41 1.93 3.16
N VAL A 24 1.99 0.72 3.52
CA VAL A 24 1.13 -0.14 2.72
C VAL A 24 -0.29 0.01 3.23
N TYR A 25 -1.21 0.31 2.32
CA TYR A 25 -2.64 0.43 2.59
C TYR A 25 -3.34 -0.78 1.96
N ALA A 26 -4.09 -1.53 2.76
CA ALA A 26 -4.77 -2.71 2.29
C ALA A 26 -6.22 -2.80 2.78
N ASN A 27 -7.07 -3.42 1.97
CA ASN A 27 -8.38 -3.92 2.35
C ASN A 27 -8.72 -5.17 1.51
N ALA A 28 -9.93 -5.71 1.69
CA ALA A 28 -10.39 -6.89 0.97
C ALA A 28 -10.36 -6.76 -0.57
N GLY A 29 -10.36 -5.54 -1.13
CA GLY A 29 -10.43 -5.31 -2.57
C GLY A 29 -9.15 -4.80 -3.23
N HIS A 30 -8.27 -4.12 -2.49
CA HIS A 30 -7.09 -3.47 -3.07
C HIS A 30 -5.93 -3.40 -2.07
N ALA A 31 -4.72 -3.40 -2.61
CA ALA A 31 -3.50 -3.11 -1.86
C ALA A 31 -2.63 -2.14 -2.67
N TRP A 32 -2.19 -1.08 -2.02
CA TRP A 32 -1.32 -0.06 -2.59
C TRP A 32 -0.32 0.43 -1.54
N MET A 33 0.68 1.20 -1.96
CA MET A 33 1.64 1.74 -1.01
C MET A 33 2.04 3.17 -1.34
N GLU A 34 2.41 3.90 -0.31
CA GLU A 34 3.17 5.14 -0.40
C GLU A 34 4.64 4.86 -0.09
N VAL A 35 5.55 5.37 -0.92
CA VAL A 35 6.99 5.30 -0.75
C VAL A 35 7.55 6.71 -0.88
N ALA A 36 8.06 7.27 0.22
CA ALA A 36 8.61 8.63 0.28
C ALA A 36 7.68 9.69 -0.37
N GLY A 37 6.37 9.62 -0.10
CA GLY A 37 5.35 10.53 -0.64
C GLY A 37 4.84 10.19 -2.04
N TRP A 38 5.33 9.11 -2.67
CA TRP A 38 4.84 8.64 -3.96
C TRP A 38 3.92 7.44 -3.82
N ARG A 39 2.80 7.46 -4.52
CA ARG A 39 1.88 6.31 -4.62
C ARG A 39 2.41 5.29 -5.62
N PHE A 40 2.29 4.02 -5.27
CA PHE A 40 2.52 2.88 -6.14
C PHE A 40 1.35 1.90 -6.10
N ASP A 41 0.66 1.71 -7.24
CA ASP A 41 -0.35 0.68 -7.43
C ASP A 41 -0.72 0.41 -8.89
N THR A 42 -1.70 -0.48 -9.08
CA THR A 42 -2.28 -0.81 -10.39
C THR A 42 -3.24 0.24 -10.91
N VAL A 43 -3.83 1.07 -10.04
CA VAL A 43 -4.73 2.15 -10.46
C VAL A 43 -3.94 3.30 -11.06
N ALA A 44 -2.79 3.69 -10.48
CA ALA A 44 -1.89 4.67 -11.08
C ALA A 44 -1.46 4.26 -12.51
N LEU A 45 -1.23 2.95 -12.73
CA LEU A 45 -0.95 2.41 -14.07
C LEU A 45 -2.11 2.66 -15.05
N ALA A 46 -3.35 2.47 -14.60
CA ALA A 46 -4.54 2.73 -15.42
C ALA A 46 -4.76 4.23 -15.68
N GLU A 47 -4.38 5.09 -14.73
CA GLU A 47 -4.53 6.54 -14.82
C GLU A 47 -3.48 7.20 -15.73
N GLY A 48 -2.21 6.80 -15.60
CA GLY A 48 -1.08 7.53 -16.18
C GLY A 48 -0.07 6.69 -16.96
N GLY A 49 -0.31 5.39 -17.16
CA GLY A 49 0.60 4.50 -17.89
C GLY A 49 1.88 4.13 -17.12
N THR A 50 2.02 4.59 -15.88
CA THR A 50 3.08 4.24 -14.93
C THR A 50 2.46 3.85 -13.61
N ARG A 51 3.04 2.88 -12.89
CA ARG A 51 2.57 2.51 -11.55
C ARG A 51 2.85 3.58 -10.49
N TRP A 52 3.62 4.61 -10.84
CA TRP A 52 4.03 5.68 -9.93
C TRP A 52 3.26 6.97 -10.19
N SER A 53 2.69 7.56 -9.14
CA SER A 53 2.06 8.88 -9.20
C SER A 53 2.46 9.75 -7.99
N GLN A 54 2.46 11.07 -8.22
CA GLN A 54 2.62 12.06 -7.15
C GLN A 54 1.32 12.17 -6.35
N GLY A 55 1.39 11.88 -5.05
CA GLY A 55 0.23 11.81 -4.15
C GLY A 55 -0.78 10.71 -4.50
N GLY A 56 -1.86 10.67 -3.69
CA GLY A 56 -3.11 9.98 -4.02
C GLY A 56 -3.43 8.71 -3.23
N GLY A 57 -4.74 8.45 -3.17
CA GLY A 57 -5.42 7.31 -2.54
C GLY A 57 -6.49 7.78 -1.54
N GLU A 58 -7.78 7.44 -1.75
CA GLU A 58 -8.75 7.53 -0.66
C GLU A 58 -8.34 6.51 0.40
N ILE A 59 -7.89 6.99 1.56
CA ILE A 59 -7.38 6.14 2.65
C ILE A 59 -8.54 5.53 3.45
N SER A 60 -9.75 6.07 3.28
CA SER A 60 -10.96 5.57 3.92
C SER A 60 -11.18 4.10 3.59
N GLY A 61 -11.37 3.27 4.62
CA GLY A 61 -11.57 1.84 4.47
C GLY A 61 -10.31 1.03 4.17
N PHE A 62 -9.11 1.61 4.30
CA PHE A 62 -7.84 0.87 4.25
C PHE A 62 -7.18 0.76 5.62
N VAL A 63 -6.60 -0.41 5.89
CA VAL A 63 -5.70 -0.63 7.02
C VAL A 63 -4.29 -0.24 6.61
N ALA A 64 -3.68 0.67 7.37
CA ALA A 64 -2.29 1.05 7.19
C ALA A 64 -1.36 0.07 7.92
N ARG A 65 -0.31 -0.38 7.22
CA ARG A 65 0.75 -1.24 7.70
C ARG A 65 2.11 -0.76 7.20
N HIS A 66 3.19 -1.11 7.89
CA HIS A 66 4.54 -0.83 7.41
C HIS A 66 5.50 -1.99 7.66
N PRO A 67 6.60 -2.08 6.88
CA PRO A 67 7.67 -3.05 7.16
C PRO A 67 8.27 -2.81 8.55
N PRO A 68 8.37 -3.84 9.41
CA PRO A 68 8.99 -3.68 10.72
C PRO A 68 10.45 -3.23 10.60
N GLY A 69 10.84 -2.26 11.43
CA GLY A 69 12.21 -1.75 11.50
C GLY A 69 12.62 -0.75 10.41
N LEU A 70 11.66 -0.15 9.68
CA LEU A 70 11.89 0.88 8.66
C LEU A 70 11.22 2.23 9.00
#